data_AF-A0A9Q3C7A4-F1
#
_entry.id   AF-A0A9Q3C7A4-F1
#
_cell.length_a   1.000
_cell.length_b   1.000
_cell.length_c   1.000
_cell.angle_alpha   90.00
_cell.angle_beta   90.00
_cell.angle_gamma   90.00
#
_symmetry.space_group_name_H-M   'P 1'
#
loop_
_entity.id
_entity.type
_entity.pdbx_description
1 polymer ?
#
loop_
_entity_poly.entity_id
_entity_poly.type
_entity_poly.pdbx_seq_one_letter_code
_entity_poly.pdbx_strand_id
1 'polypeptide(L)'
;AFCSCVGKSFLKTCVPNFENQLLPIDGITFNSASNPMKELGILETNGIFPHINGNLRITVEFVVMENFSSTHFILGKDYFIMYGIDLHNNKDRYFTIGDNKRHRFPVLPFKRQTTVDEVLLVSLELEKFKSEQLNEAEISLHVRVTL
;
A
#
# COMPACT_ATOMS: atom_id res chain seq x y z
N ALA A 1 0.16 4.40 -12.50
CA ALA A 1 1.11 5.47 -12.16
C ALA A 1 2.51 4.89 -12.20
N PHE A 2 3.54 5.69 -12.49
CA PHE A 2 4.93 5.20 -12.39
C PHE A 2 5.38 5.13 -10.92
N CYS A 3 5.20 6.21 -10.17
CA CYS A 3 5.42 6.28 -8.73
C CYS A 3 4.17 5.91 -7.92
N SER A 4 4.36 5.58 -6.65
CA SER A 4 3.28 5.35 -5.68
C SER A 4 2.68 6.68 -5.19
N CYS A 5 1.36 6.74 -5.05
CA CYS A 5 0.68 7.96 -4.60
C CYS A 5 -0.62 7.68 -3.84
N VAL A 6 -1.02 8.64 -3.03
CA VAL A 6 -2.25 8.60 -2.23
C VAL A 6 -2.88 9.99 -2.12
N GLY A 7 -4.21 10.06 -2.07
CA GLY A 7 -4.92 11.32 -1.91
C GLY A 7 -5.01 11.75 -0.46
N LYS A 8 -4.75 13.03 -0.17
CA LYS A 8 -4.86 13.65 1.16
C LYS A 8 -6.16 13.27 1.88
N SER A 9 -7.30 13.43 1.21
CA SER A 9 -8.61 13.20 1.81
C SER A 9 -8.81 11.75 2.23
N PHE A 10 -8.32 10.80 1.44
CA PHE A 10 -8.36 9.38 1.79
C PHE A 10 -7.34 9.05 2.88
N LEU A 11 -6.12 9.58 2.78
CA LEU A 11 -5.09 9.33 3.80
C LEU A 11 -5.53 9.78 5.19
N LYS A 12 -6.22 10.92 5.31
CA LYS A 12 -6.80 11.40 6.59
C LYS A 12 -7.76 10.41 7.25
N THR A 13 -8.44 9.56 6.48
CA THR A 13 -9.38 8.58 7.07
C THR A 13 -8.63 7.37 7.66
N CYS A 14 -7.45 7.06 7.15
CA CYS A 14 -6.62 5.96 7.62
C CYS A 14 -5.60 6.41 8.69
N VAL A 15 -5.01 7.58 8.51
CA VAL A 15 -3.95 8.16 9.36
C VAL A 15 -4.25 9.65 9.58
N PRO A 16 -5.06 10.01 10.59
CA PRO A 16 -5.55 11.38 10.75
C PRO A 16 -4.50 12.47 10.97
N ASN A 17 -3.30 12.10 11.45
CA ASN A 17 -2.20 13.02 11.80
C ASN A 17 -0.96 12.81 10.91
N PHE A 18 -1.15 12.35 9.67
CA PHE A 18 -0.04 12.03 8.75
C PHE A 18 0.79 13.26 8.38
N GLU A 19 0.24 14.47 8.46
CA GLU A 19 0.92 15.71 8.05
C GLU A 19 2.23 15.94 8.81
N ASN A 20 2.32 15.49 10.06
CA ASN A 20 3.54 15.61 10.87
C ASN A 20 4.63 14.59 10.49
N GLN A 21 4.28 13.61 9.64
CA GLN A 21 5.16 12.52 9.21
C GLN A 21 5.59 12.69 7.74
N LEU A 22 5.13 13.77 7.09
CA LEU A 22 5.50 14.04 5.71
C LEU A 22 6.96 14.46 5.62
N LEU A 23 7.69 13.73 4.80
CA LEU A 23 9.01 14.13 4.35
C LEU A 23 8.88 15.19 3.25
N PRO A 24 9.80 16.16 3.18
CA PRO A 24 9.78 17.19 2.15
C PRO A 24 9.96 16.56 0.77
N ILE A 25 9.34 17.18 -0.23
CA ILE A 25 9.46 16.79 -1.63
C ILE A 25 9.85 18.03 -2.43
N ASP A 26 11.04 18.02 -3.03
CA ASP A 26 11.59 19.18 -3.73
C ASP A 26 11.93 18.84 -5.18
N GLY A 27 11.60 19.77 -6.09
CA GLY A 27 12.08 19.74 -7.47
C GLY A 27 11.41 18.71 -8.41
N ILE A 28 10.31 18.07 -7.98
CA ILE A 28 9.59 17.09 -8.79
C ILE A 28 8.19 17.59 -9.11
N THR A 29 7.82 17.58 -10.39
CA THR A 29 6.46 17.92 -10.84
C THR A 29 5.70 16.65 -11.18
N PHE A 30 4.51 16.50 -10.60
CA PHE A 30 3.65 15.36 -10.88
C PHE A 30 2.52 15.75 -11.82
N ASN A 31 2.31 14.94 -12.85
CA ASN A 31 1.23 15.13 -13.80
C ASN A 31 0.34 13.90 -13.82
N SER A 32 -0.97 14.12 -13.76
CA SER A 32 -1.93 13.10 -14.16
C SER A 32 -2.16 13.16 -15.67
N ALA A 33 -2.95 12.23 -16.21
CA ALA A 33 -3.33 12.27 -17.62
C ALA A 33 -4.11 13.53 -18.03
N SER A 34 -4.71 14.24 -17.06
CA SER A 34 -5.68 15.31 -17.32
C SER A 34 -5.28 16.66 -16.72
N ASN A 35 -4.54 16.67 -15.62
CA ASN A 35 -4.22 17.88 -14.87
C ASN A 35 -2.88 17.74 -14.11
N PRO A 36 -2.20 18.86 -13.84
CA PRO A 36 -1.08 18.88 -12.89
C PRO A 36 -1.56 18.44 -11.51
N MET A 37 -0.72 17.67 -10.83
CA MET A 37 -0.96 17.18 -9.47
C MET A 37 -0.20 18.08 -8.51
N LYS A 38 -0.80 18.34 -7.34
CA LYS A 38 -0.18 19.12 -6.27
C LYS A 38 0.26 18.18 -5.15
N GLU A 39 1.56 17.96 -5.07
CA GLU A 39 2.22 17.21 -4.01
C GLU A 39 2.23 17.99 -2.69
N LEU A 40 2.19 17.24 -1.58
CA LEU A 40 2.29 17.78 -0.21
C LEU A 40 3.54 17.30 0.50
N GLY A 41 4.06 16.13 0.12
CA GLY A 41 5.18 15.47 0.77
C GLY A 41 5.18 13.98 0.48
N ILE A 42 6.16 13.29 1.04
CA ILE A 42 6.30 11.84 0.95
C ILE A 42 5.91 11.21 2.28
N LEU A 43 5.07 10.18 2.22
CA LEU A 43 4.75 9.32 3.35
C LEU A 43 5.41 7.95 3.13
N GLU A 44 6.29 7.55 4.03
CA GLU A 44 6.82 6.19 4.05
C GLU A 44 5.89 5.24 4.80
N THR A 45 5.61 4.08 4.21
CA THR A 45 4.79 3.04 4.84
C THR A 45 5.25 1.64 4.44
N ASN A 46 5.01 0.66 5.29
CA ASN A 46 5.35 -0.72 5.02
C ASN A 46 4.17 -1.45 4.34
N GLY A 47 4.43 -2.04 3.18
CA GLY A 47 3.54 -2.97 2.49
C GLY A 47 3.95 -4.42 2.74
N ILE A 48 2.98 -5.30 2.96
CA ILE A 48 3.21 -6.73 3.13
C ILE A 48 2.48 -7.48 2.01
N PHE A 49 3.22 -8.22 1.21
CA PHE A 49 2.71 -9.09 0.16
C PHE A 49 2.81 -10.54 0.61
N PRO A 50 1.69 -11.27 0.69
CA PRO A 50 1.72 -12.67 1.10
C PRO A 50 2.50 -13.50 0.09
N HIS A 51 3.38 -14.37 0.58
CA HIS A 51 4.16 -15.27 -0.26
C HIS A 51 4.49 -16.59 0.47
N ILE A 52 4.48 -17.69 -0.28
CA ILE A 52 4.57 -19.06 0.26
C ILE A 52 5.89 -19.37 0.97
N ASN A 53 6.99 -18.71 0.58
CA ASN A 53 8.31 -18.90 1.19
C ASN A 53 8.62 -17.83 2.26
N GLY A 54 7.59 -17.17 2.78
CA GLY A 54 7.70 -16.00 3.63
C GLY A 54 7.25 -14.74 2.90
N ASN A 55 6.54 -13.87 3.62
CA ASN A 55 5.95 -12.66 3.06
C ASN A 55 7.02 -11.70 2.57
N LEU A 56 6.75 -11.07 1.43
CA LEU A 56 7.54 -9.96 0.94
C LEU A 56 7.12 -8.69 1.69
N ARG A 57 8.00 -8.17 2.54
CA ARG A 57 7.83 -6.89 3.24
C ARG A 57 8.59 -5.82 2.45
N ILE A 58 7.91 -4.74 2.07
CA ILE A 58 8.49 -3.64 1.29
C ILE A 58 8.21 -2.32 2.00
N THR A 59 9.19 -1.43 2.05
CA THR A 59 8.95 -0.04 2.43
C THR A 59 8.65 0.75 1.17
N VAL A 60 7.53 1.47 1.18
CA VAL A 60 6.99 2.19 0.03
C VAL A 60 6.85 3.66 0.38
N GLU A 61 7.42 4.49 -0.49
CA GLU A 61 7.26 5.93 -0.47
C GLU A 61 6.01 6.31 -1.28
N PHE A 62 4.99 6.84 -0.60
CA PHE A 62 3.80 7.39 -1.25
C PHE A 62 3.88 8.90 -1.33
N VAL A 63 3.79 9.42 -2.54
CA VAL A 63 3.60 10.87 -2.73
C VAL A 63 2.17 11.21 -2.35
N VAL A 64 2.02 12.08 -1.36
CA VAL A 64 0.71 12.55 -0.91
C VAL A 64 0.27 13.72 -1.78
N MET A 65 -0.88 13.55 -2.42
CA MET A 65 -1.43 14.50 -3.38
C MET A 65 -2.64 15.23 -2.79
N GLU A 66 -2.67 16.55 -2.91
CA GLU A 66 -3.78 17.37 -2.43
C GLU A 66 -5.03 17.23 -3.32
N ASN A 67 -4.87 17.32 -4.63
CA ASN A 67 -5.96 17.34 -5.62
C ASN A 67 -6.25 15.94 -6.21
N PHE A 68 -6.13 14.89 -5.40
CA PHE A 68 -6.33 13.51 -5.82
C PHE A 68 -7.59 12.88 -5.21
N SER A 69 -8.49 12.39 -6.07
CA SER A 69 -9.81 11.88 -5.68
C SER A 69 -9.87 10.38 -5.41
N SER A 70 -8.76 9.65 -5.57
CA SER A 70 -8.72 8.21 -5.32
C SER A 70 -8.98 7.89 -3.84
N THR A 71 -9.81 6.88 -3.60
CA THR A 71 -10.09 6.32 -2.26
C THR A 71 -9.23 5.09 -1.96
N HIS A 72 -8.08 4.96 -2.61
CA HIS A 72 -7.18 3.82 -2.46
C HIS A 72 -5.73 4.29 -2.58
N PHE A 73 -4.83 3.57 -1.92
CA PHE A 73 -3.39 3.65 -2.18
C PHE A 73 -3.10 3.12 -3.58
N ILE A 74 -2.32 3.87 -4.35
CA ILE A 74 -1.83 3.42 -5.65
C ILE A 74 -0.37 3.06 -5.51
N LEU A 75 -0.06 1.77 -5.63
CA LEU A 75 1.32 1.33 -5.73
C LEU A 75 1.84 1.61 -7.15
N GLY A 76 3.00 2.25 -7.22
CA GLY A 76 3.68 2.57 -8.46
C GLY A 76 4.21 1.34 -9.18
N LYS A 77 4.48 1.51 -10.48
CA LYS A 77 5.06 0.46 -11.31
C LYS A 77 6.54 0.23 -10.99
N ASP A 78 7.23 1.25 -10.50
CA ASP A 78 8.57 1.16 -9.93
C ASP A 78 8.70 0.01 -8.91
N TYR A 79 7.79 -0.07 -7.94
CA TYR A 79 7.78 -1.15 -6.94
C TYR A 79 7.47 -2.51 -7.56
N PHE A 80 6.55 -2.59 -8.51
CA PHE A 80 6.27 -3.85 -9.22
C PHE A 80 7.49 -4.37 -9.97
N ILE A 81 8.21 -3.50 -10.67
CA ILE A 81 9.42 -3.87 -11.40
C ILE A 81 10.53 -4.26 -10.43
N MET A 82 10.76 -3.48 -9.38
CA MET A 82 11.85 -3.69 -8.43
C MET A 82 11.73 -5.02 -7.68
N TYR A 83 10.50 -5.40 -7.30
CA TYR A 83 10.25 -6.63 -6.56
C TYR A 83 9.78 -7.81 -7.43
N GLY A 84 9.74 -7.64 -8.75
CA GLY A 84 9.30 -8.68 -9.68
C GLY A 84 7.84 -9.12 -9.47
N ILE A 85 6.97 -8.19 -9.12
CA ILE A 85 5.55 -8.46 -8.89
C ILE A 85 4.80 -8.26 -10.21
N ASP A 86 4.18 -9.31 -10.72
CA ASP A 86 3.41 -9.28 -11.95
C ASP A 86 1.91 -9.36 -11.67
N LEU A 87 1.19 -8.29 -12.02
CA LEU A 87 -0.26 -8.22 -11.91
C LEU A 87 -0.94 -8.74 -13.19
N HIS A 88 -1.78 -9.75 -13.02
CA HIS A 88 -2.53 -10.39 -14.10
C HIS A 88 -4.01 -10.00 -14.02
N ASN A 89 -4.49 -9.31 -15.06
CA ASN A 89 -5.85 -8.77 -15.11
C ASN A 89 -6.77 -9.59 -16.03
N ASN A 90 -6.82 -10.91 -15.80
CA ASN A 90 -7.72 -11.82 -16.52
C ASN A 90 -9.06 -11.95 -15.76
N LYS A 91 -9.94 -12.87 -16.19
CA LYS A 91 -11.26 -13.12 -15.54
C LYS A 91 -11.17 -13.18 -14.01
N ASP A 92 -10.11 -13.82 -13.51
CA ASP A 92 -9.71 -13.76 -12.10
C ASP A 92 -8.45 -12.91 -11.99
N ARG A 93 -8.51 -11.84 -11.18
CA ARG A 93 -7.36 -10.97 -10.93
C ARG A 93 -6.44 -11.64 -9.92
N TYR A 94 -5.16 -11.77 -10.26
CA TYR A 94 -4.14 -12.31 -9.36
C TYR A 94 -2.80 -11.62 -9.60
N PHE A 95 -1.91 -11.71 -8.62
CA PHE A 95 -0.51 -11.34 -8.79
C PHE A 95 0.40 -12.56 -8.57
N THR A 96 1.58 -12.50 -9.17
CA THR A 96 2.69 -13.42 -8.92
C THR A 96 3.89 -12.62 -8.45
N ILE A 97 4.80 -13.27 -7.72
CA ILE A 97 6.07 -12.67 -7.30
C ILE A 97 7.20 -13.52 -7.88
N GLY A 98 8.08 -12.89 -8.65
CA GLY A 98 9.11 -13.55 -9.43
C GLY A 98 8.55 -14.41 -10.57
N ASP A 99 9.39 -15.29 -11.13
CA ASP A 99 9.05 -16.12 -12.30
C ASP A 99 8.16 -17.33 -11.98
N ASN A 100 7.64 -17.44 -10.76
CA ASN A 100 6.97 -18.63 -10.30
C ASN A 100 5.45 -18.59 -10.60
N LYS A 101 5.10 -18.78 -11.89
CA LYS A 101 3.71 -18.73 -12.43
C LYS A 101 2.72 -19.71 -11.79
N ARG A 102 3.21 -20.65 -10.95
CA ARG A 102 2.41 -21.61 -10.20
C ARG A 102 1.78 -21.00 -8.95
N HIS A 103 2.40 -19.98 -8.36
CA HIS A 103 1.93 -19.36 -7.12
C HIS A 103 1.19 -18.06 -7.44
N ARG A 104 -0.13 -18.19 -7.60
CA ARG A 104 -1.03 -17.10 -7.91
C ARG A 104 -1.72 -16.63 -6.63
N PHE A 105 -1.56 -15.36 -6.31
CA PHE A 105 -2.21 -14.75 -5.16
C PHE A 105 -3.43 -13.96 -5.64
N PRO A 106 -4.65 -14.35 -5.26
CA PRO A 106 -5.85 -13.69 -5.74
C PRO A 106 -5.89 -12.24 -5.26
N VAL A 107 -6.19 -11.32 -6.18
CA VAL A 107 -6.53 -9.94 -5.83
C VAL A 107 -8.02 -9.92 -5.59
N LEU A 108 -8.39 -9.98 -4.30
CA LEU A 108 -9.78 -9.92 -3.91
C LEU A 108 -10.36 -8.56 -4.34
N PRO A 109 -11.52 -8.53 -5.03
CA PRO A 109 -12.21 -7.28 -5.28
C PRO A 109 -12.52 -6.63 -3.94
N PHE A 110 -12.31 -5.32 -3.84
CA PHE A 110 -12.73 -4.53 -2.68
C PHE A 110 -14.27 -4.60 -2.56
N LYS A 111 -14.77 -5.62 -1.85
CA LYS A 111 -16.16 -5.70 -1.43
C LYS A 111 -16.26 -4.87 -0.14
N ARG A 112 -17.09 -3.81 -0.12
CA ARG A 112 -17.63 -3.34 1.15
C ARG A 112 -18.32 -4.55 1.78
N GLN A 113 -17.84 -5.02 2.93
CA GLN A 113 -18.32 -6.22 3.60
C GLN A 113 -19.85 -6.30 3.57
N THR A 114 -20.38 -7.37 3.00
CA THR A 114 -21.78 -7.77 3.15
C THR A 114 -21.88 -9.28 3.00
N THR A 115 -21.65 -10.01 4.09
CA THR A 115 -22.31 -11.26 4.53
C THR A 115 -21.60 -11.81 5.79
N VAL A 116 -22.38 -12.33 6.74
CA VAL A 116 -21.96 -12.62 8.14
C VAL A 116 -21.03 -13.84 8.26
N ASP A 117 -21.14 -14.82 7.36
CA ASP A 117 -20.37 -16.08 7.47
C ASP A 117 -18.95 -15.99 6.88
N GLU A 118 -18.72 -15.19 5.83
CA GLU A 118 -17.36 -14.91 5.33
C GLU A 118 -16.56 -14.04 6.31
N VAL A 119 -17.24 -13.22 7.13
CA VAL A 119 -16.62 -12.34 8.12
C VAL A 119 -15.94 -13.12 9.25
N LEU A 120 -16.43 -14.32 9.62
CA LEU A 120 -15.89 -15.07 10.75
C LEU A 120 -14.56 -15.79 10.43
N LEU A 121 -14.42 -16.33 9.22
CA LEU A 121 -13.17 -16.93 8.75
C LEU A 121 -12.13 -15.86 8.43
N VAL A 122 -12.55 -14.79 7.75
CA VAL A 122 -11.67 -13.63 7.49
C VAL A 122 -11.27 -12.95 8.78
N SER A 123 -12.13 -12.87 9.81
CA SER A 123 -11.75 -12.26 11.09
C SER A 123 -10.71 -13.09 11.83
N LEU A 124 -10.81 -14.42 11.84
CA LEU A 124 -9.81 -15.28 12.49
C LEU A 124 -8.44 -15.21 11.79
N GLU A 125 -8.41 -15.27 10.45
CA GLU A 125 -7.16 -15.12 9.70
C GLU A 125 -6.62 -13.69 9.78
N LEU A 126 -7.49 -12.69 9.83
CA LEU A 126 -7.11 -11.28 10.02
C LEU A 126 -6.58 -11.02 11.42
N GLU A 127 -7.16 -11.59 12.47
CA GLU A 127 -6.66 -11.45 13.86
C GLU A 127 -5.34 -12.21 14.04
N LYS A 128 -5.17 -13.35 13.37
CA LYS A 128 -3.89 -14.06 13.32
C LYS A 128 -2.83 -13.25 12.56
N PHE A 129 -3.16 -12.70 11.39
CA PHE A 129 -2.30 -11.78 10.64
C PHE A 129 -1.97 -10.51 11.44
N LYS A 130 -2.96 -9.93 12.15
CA LYS A 130 -2.78 -8.76 13.02
C LYS A 130 -1.79 -9.03 14.13
N SER A 131 -2.01 -10.10 14.88
CA SER A 131 -1.22 -10.45 16.07
C SER A 131 0.18 -10.95 15.73
N GLU A 132 0.34 -11.71 14.65
CA GLU A 132 1.61 -12.33 14.28
C GLU A 132 2.44 -11.48 13.31
N GLN A 133 1.83 -10.74 12.38
CA GLN A 133 2.56 -10.12 11.27
C GLN A 133 2.53 -8.58 11.26
N LEU A 134 1.44 -7.98 11.76
CA LEU A 134 1.27 -6.53 11.89
C LEU A 134 1.89 -5.98 13.17
N ASN A 135 1.85 -6.70 14.30
CA ASN A 135 2.59 -6.31 15.52
C ASN A 135 4.11 -6.22 15.27
N GLU A 136 4.66 -7.10 14.45
CA GLU A 136 6.07 -7.01 14.02
C GLU A 136 6.33 -5.86 13.03
N ALA A 137 5.27 -5.33 12.41
CA ALA A 137 5.31 -4.21 11.49
C ALA A 137 4.84 -2.89 12.14
N GLU A 138 4.61 -2.87 13.46
CA GLU A 138 4.38 -1.63 14.20
C GLU A 138 5.51 -0.67 13.85
N ILE A 139 5.11 0.49 13.33
CA ILE A 139 6.00 1.61 13.05
C ILE A 139 6.81 1.86 14.33
N SER A 140 8.12 1.61 14.28
CA SER A 140 9.01 1.87 15.40
C SER A 140 8.93 3.36 15.75
N LEU A 141 8.22 3.65 16.84
CA LEU A 141 8.04 4.98 17.42
C LEU A 141 9.26 5.43 18.25
N HIS A 142 10.43 4.81 18.04
CA HIS A 142 11.64 5.10 18.80
C HIS A 142 12.84 5.37 17.88
N VAL A 143 12.93 6.62 17.43
CA VAL A 143 14.24 7.26 17.25
C VAL A 143 14.19 8.62 17.97
N ARG A 144 14.42 8.58 19.29
CA ARG A 144 15.08 9.70 19.97
C ARG A 144 16.55 9.62 19.57
N VAL A 145 17.02 10.58 18.78
CA VAL A 145 18.42 11.00 18.87
C VAL A 145 18.42 12.38 19.50
N THR A 146 18.87 12.41 20.74
CA THR A 146 19.19 13.60 21.51
C THR A 146 20.66 13.89 21.23
N LEU A 147 20.92 15.10 20.71
CA LEU A 147 22.20 15.80 20.49
C LEU A 147 23.22 15.12 19.55
#